data_AF-A0A7S0GFV6-F1
#
_entry.id   AF-A0A7S0GFV6-F1
#
_cell.length_a   1.000
_cell.length_b   1.000
_cell.length_c   1.000
_cell.angle_alpha   90.00
_cell.angle_beta   90.00
_cell.angle_gamma   90.00
#
_symmetry.space_group_name_H-M   'P 1'
#
loop_
_entity.id
_entity.type
_entity.pdbx_description
1 polymer ?
#
loop_
_entity_poly.entity_id
_entity_poly.type
_entity_poly.pdbx_seq_one_letter_code
_entity_poly.pdbx_strand_id
1 'polypeptide(L)'
;IDNDLIPVGDSRTNDKISPSSSLRLLGTEVLFRSGNPLLEHDLHRVSVSTAKAIICVSADVTDESSADVSDSKMLRQVLTLKSISAARLLNCHVVVEIQDIDNSDLIHLVAPKFTEVMCSHDIIGRLMIQVARQPGLAFVLEELIGFEGSEFYMKEWKQLVGKTFREITVRFDNAVPVGICSGLGQNSARLNPDNSYVIKEGDKILVLAEDEFSYTVNDGSYDATLGNEDLSSVLANWTPLLKKEKLLFCGWRRDMADMIKELDLSVSAKSELWLLNTIPTQDRQELFRDGGHKDELQVENLVIKNVVGNPNVRRNLEKLHDLDVTGKPTGETATLDEFD
;
A
#
# COMPACT_ATOMS: atom_id res chain seq x y z
N ILE A 1 -34.23 -16.08 -0.59
CA ILE A 1 -32.79 -15.74 -0.74
C ILE A 1 -32.61 -15.69 -2.23
N ASP A 2 -33.13 -14.62 -2.82
CA ASP A 2 -33.37 -14.55 -4.26
C ASP A 2 -32.17 -13.90 -4.94
N ASN A 3 -31.71 -14.59 -5.98
CA ASN A 3 -30.75 -14.14 -6.97
C ASN A 3 -31.33 -12.94 -7.73
N ASP A 4 -30.70 -11.77 -7.62
CA ASP A 4 -30.90 -10.69 -8.60
C ASP A 4 -29.65 -10.57 -9.47
N LEU A 5 -29.66 -11.36 -10.54
CA LEU A 5 -28.87 -11.14 -11.75
C LEU A 5 -29.35 -9.83 -12.40
N ILE A 6 -28.48 -8.82 -12.49
CA ILE A 6 -28.76 -7.59 -13.22
C ILE A 6 -28.60 -7.88 -14.72
N PRO A 7 -29.64 -7.71 -15.56
CA PRO A 7 -29.51 -7.91 -16.99
C PRO A 7 -28.84 -6.70 -17.64
N VAL A 8 -27.94 -6.97 -18.59
CA VAL A 8 -27.31 -5.98 -19.46
C VAL A 8 -28.39 -5.34 -20.34
N GLY A 9 -28.70 -4.07 -20.04
CA GLY A 9 -29.69 -3.25 -20.74
C GLY A 9 -29.05 -2.35 -21.80
N ASP A 10 -29.68 -2.37 -22.97
CA ASP A 10 -29.28 -1.76 -24.23
C ASP A 10 -29.18 -0.22 -24.21
N SER A 11 -28.40 0.27 -25.16
CA SER A 11 -28.09 1.67 -25.45
C SER A 11 -29.33 2.56 -25.66
N ARG A 12 -29.26 3.78 -25.10
CA ARG A 12 -30.09 5.00 -25.32
C ARG A 12 -31.11 5.35 -24.23
N THR A 13 -30.63 5.77 -23.05
CA THR A 13 -31.36 6.74 -22.19
C THR A 13 -30.38 7.49 -21.29
N ASN A 14 -30.59 8.81 -21.15
CA ASN A 14 -29.95 9.66 -20.14
C ASN A 14 -30.47 9.26 -18.75
N ASP A 15 -29.97 8.17 -18.19
CA ASP A 15 -30.37 7.74 -16.86
C ASP A 15 -29.56 8.49 -15.79
N LYS A 16 -30.25 9.48 -15.20
CA LYS A 16 -29.92 10.03 -13.90
C LYS A 16 -29.85 8.87 -12.90
N ILE A 17 -28.67 8.70 -12.30
CA ILE A 17 -28.37 7.71 -11.26
C ILE A 17 -29.50 7.71 -10.20
N SER A 18 -29.99 6.52 -9.87
CA SER A 18 -31.06 6.27 -8.89
C SER A 18 -30.66 6.73 -7.46
N PRO A 19 -31.61 7.16 -6.60
CA PRO A 19 -31.33 7.93 -5.38
C PRO A 19 -31.12 7.10 -4.10
N SER A 20 -30.58 5.87 -4.16
CA SER A 20 -30.45 5.01 -2.96
C SER A 20 -29.09 5.06 -2.26
N SER A 21 -28.13 5.84 -2.75
CA SER A 21 -26.97 6.32 -1.99
C SER A 21 -26.39 7.57 -2.67
N SER A 22 -26.91 8.74 -2.34
CA SER A 22 -26.38 9.99 -2.87
C SER A 22 -24.95 10.18 -2.32
N LEU A 23 -23.94 9.87 -3.13
CA LEU A 23 -22.54 10.18 -2.87
C LEU A 23 -22.44 11.64 -2.39
N ARG A 24 -21.88 11.86 -1.20
CA ARG A 24 -21.60 13.20 -0.68
C ARG A 24 -20.36 13.75 -1.38
N LEU A 25 -20.56 14.51 -2.44
CA LEU A 25 -19.46 15.03 -3.25
C LEU A 25 -18.83 16.34 -2.70
N LEU A 26 -19.36 16.89 -1.60
CA LEU A 26 -18.85 18.10 -0.94
C LEU A 26 -18.60 19.30 -1.89
N GLY A 27 -19.44 19.44 -2.94
CA GLY A 27 -19.31 20.50 -3.94
C GLY A 27 -18.48 20.12 -5.18
N THR A 28 -17.88 18.93 -5.20
CA THR A 28 -17.18 18.40 -6.38
C THR A 28 -18.17 18.02 -7.48
N GLU A 29 -17.94 18.54 -8.69
CA GLU A 29 -18.70 18.17 -9.88
C GLU A 29 -18.02 16.98 -10.58
N VAL A 30 -18.80 15.92 -10.86
CA VAL A 30 -18.30 14.72 -11.54
C VAL A 30 -18.93 14.63 -12.93
N LEU A 31 -18.07 14.60 -13.95
CA LEU A 31 -18.45 14.57 -15.36
C LEU A 31 -18.06 13.23 -15.99
N PHE A 32 -19.03 12.47 -16.49
CA PHE A 32 -18.79 11.19 -17.15
C PHE A 32 -18.68 11.35 -18.67
N ARG A 33 -17.75 10.63 -19.28
CA ARG A 33 -17.60 10.50 -20.74
C ARG A 33 -17.33 9.05 -21.11
N SER A 34 -18.01 8.57 -22.15
CA SER A 34 -17.72 7.26 -22.75
C SER A 34 -16.66 7.41 -23.84
N GLY A 35 -15.61 6.60 -23.78
CA GLY A 35 -14.52 6.59 -24.73
C GLY A 35 -13.50 5.49 -24.41
N ASN A 36 -12.54 5.33 -25.30
CA ASN A 36 -11.43 4.40 -25.11
C ASN A 36 -10.15 5.18 -24.73
N PRO A 37 -9.54 4.91 -23.55
CA PRO A 37 -8.34 5.64 -23.12
C PRO A 37 -7.10 5.36 -23.99
N LEU A 38 -7.16 4.36 -24.89
CA LEU A 38 -6.11 4.09 -25.87
C LEU A 38 -6.20 5.01 -27.10
N LEU A 39 -7.31 5.73 -27.28
CA LEU A 39 -7.53 6.62 -28.42
C LEU A 39 -7.33 8.08 -28.00
N GLU A 40 -6.37 8.76 -28.64
CA GLU A 40 -6.06 10.15 -28.34
C GLU A 40 -7.27 11.10 -28.49
N HIS A 41 -8.09 10.90 -29.52
CA HIS A 41 -9.32 11.68 -29.74
C HIS A 41 -10.27 11.65 -28.53
N ASP A 42 -10.41 10.49 -27.87
CA ASP A 42 -11.29 10.35 -26.72
C ASP A 42 -10.71 11.01 -25.47
N LEU A 43 -9.38 10.99 -25.30
CA LEU A 43 -8.70 11.69 -24.23
C LEU A 43 -8.83 13.23 -24.35
N HIS A 44 -8.83 13.77 -25.58
CA HIS A 44 -9.08 15.21 -25.79
C HIS A 44 -10.50 15.62 -25.38
N ARG A 45 -11.50 14.73 -25.46
CA ARG A 45 -12.88 15.00 -25.03
C ARG A 45 -13.03 15.18 -23.51
N VAL A 46 -12.04 14.72 -22.74
CA VAL A 46 -11.95 14.91 -21.27
C VAL A 46 -10.85 15.91 -20.89
N SER A 47 -10.34 16.67 -21.85
CA SER A 47 -9.33 17.72 -21.63
C SER A 47 -8.07 17.22 -20.92
N VAL A 48 -7.57 16.05 -21.34
CA VAL A 48 -6.40 15.37 -20.73
C VAL A 48 -5.18 16.30 -20.57
N SER A 49 -4.94 17.19 -21.54
CA SER A 49 -3.79 18.11 -21.56
C SER A 49 -3.82 19.17 -20.46
N THR A 50 -5.00 19.51 -19.93
CA THR A 50 -5.17 20.52 -18.88
C THR A 50 -5.46 19.92 -17.50
N ALA A 51 -5.51 18.59 -17.39
CA ALA A 51 -5.76 17.92 -16.12
C ALA A 51 -4.62 18.20 -15.14
N LYS A 52 -4.93 18.38 -13.84
CA LYS A 52 -3.92 18.49 -12.77
C LYS A 52 -3.26 17.13 -12.48
N ALA A 53 -4.04 16.06 -12.58
CA ALA A 53 -3.62 14.69 -12.40
C ALA A 53 -4.48 13.77 -13.27
N ILE A 54 -3.92 12.62 -13.66
CA ILE A 54 -4.63 11.56 -14.38
C ILE A 54 -4.46 10.28 -13.56
N ILE A 55 -5.56 9.59 -13.27
CA ILE A 55 -5.54 8.34 -12.52
C ILE A 55 -5.97 7.22 -13.48
N CYS A 56 -5.06 6.30 -13.75
CA CYS A 56 -5.30 5.09 -14.54
C CYS A 56 -5.62 3.97 -13.55
N VAL A 57 -6.89 3.56 -13.51
CA VAL A 57 -7.38 2.51 -12.62
C VAL A 57 -7.36 1.19 -13.36
N SER A 58 -6.85 0.15 -12.73
CA SER A 58 -6.82 -1.20 -13.29
C SER A 58 -8.25 -1.79 -13.30
N ALA A 59 -8.57 -2.62 -14.29
CA ALA A 59 -9.88 -3.28 -14.31
C ALA A 59 -9.87 -4.48 -13.36
N ASP A 60 -10.94 -4.69 -12.60
CA ASP A 60 -11.06 -5.83 -11.70
C ASP A 60 -10.76 -7.15 -12.42
N VAL A 61 -10.04 -8.04 -11.73
CA VAL A 61 -9.77 -9.42 -12.18
C VAL A 61 -11.11 -10.15 -12.22
N THR A 62 -11.68 -10.28 -13.41
CA THR A 62 -12.74 -11.26 -13.69
C THR A 62 -12.11 -12.61 -14.02
N ASP A 63 -12.91 -13.69 -13.97
CA ASP A 63 -12.46 -15.04 -14.40
C ASP A 63 -11.86 -15.07 -15.82
N GLU A 64 -12.11 -14.03 -16.64
CA GLU A 64 -11.63 -13.87 -18.02
C GLU A 64 -10.39 -12.97 -18.17
N SER A 65 -9.92 -12.30 -17.12
CA SER A 65 -8.83 -11.31 -17.21
C SER A 65 -7.74 -11.56 -16.16
N SER A 66 -6.57 -12.03 -16.58
CA SER A 66 -5.39 -12.10 -15.71
C SER A 66 -4.83 -10.70 -15.40
N ALA A 67 -4.06 -10.59 -14.30
CA ALA A 67 -3.37 -9.34 -13.96
C ALA A 67 -2.45 -8.86 -15.08
N ASP A 68 -1.70 -9.76 -15.73
CA ASP A 68 -0.87 -9.42 -16.88
C ASP A 68 -1.64 -8.73 -18.01
N VAL A 69 -2.86 -9.20 -18.29
CA VAL A 69 -3.70 -8.61 -19.33
C VAL A 69 -4.16 -7.21 -18.89
N SER A 70 -4.50 -7.01 -17.61
CA SER A 70 -4.85 -5.71 -17.05
C SER A 70 -3.67 -4.73 -17.12
N ASP A 71 -2.50 -5.15 -16.65
CA ASP A 71 -1.28 -4.35 -16.63
C ASP A 71 -0.79 -4.03 -18.05
N SER A 72 -0.96 -4.94 -19.02
CA SER A 72 -0.67 -4.67 -20.43
C SER A 72 -1.56 -3.55 -21.02
N LYS A 73 -2.80 -3.41 -20.54
CA LYS A 73 -3.69 -2.30 -20.94
C LYS A 73 -3.22 -0.99 -20.30
N MET A 74 -2.83 -1.04 -19.02
CA MET A 74 -2.26 0.12 -18.31
C MET A 74 -0.98 0.62 -19.00
N LEU A 75 -0.06 -0.27 -19.35
CA LEU A 75 1.15 0.06 -20.09
C LEU A 75 0.86 0.73 -21.44
N ARG A 76 -0.12 0.20 -22.20
CA ARG A 76 -0.56 0.81 -23.46
C ARG A 76 -1.17 2.20 -23.25
N GLN A 77 -1.97 2.38 -22.20
CA GLN A 77 -2.54 3.68 -21.85
C GLN A 77 -1.45 4.70 -21.48
N VAL A 78 -0.46 4.29 -20.69
CA VAL A 78 0.72 5.12 -20.36
C VAL A 78 1.50 5.51 -21.62
N LEU A 79 1.68 4.60 -22.57
CA LEU A 79 2.31 4.90 -23.86
C LEU A 79 1.52 5.95 -24.67
N THR A 80 0.19 5.85 -24.70
CA THR A 80 -0.67 6.86 -25.33
C THR A 80 -0.57 8.22 -24.62
N LEU A 81 -0.53 8.24 -23.29
CA LEU A 81 -0.33 9.49 -22.53
C LEU A 81 1.07 10.07 -22.77
N LYS A 82 2.09 9.22 -22.90
CA LYS A 82 3.45 9.63 -23.25
C LYS A 82 3.53 10.26 -24.64
N SER A 83 2.81 9.75 -25.63
CA SER A 83 2.80 10.37 -26.97
C SER A 83 2.19 11.78 -26.95
N ILE A 84 1.15 11.99 -26.13
CA ILE A 84 0.54 13.31 -25.91
C ILE A 84 1.50 14.23 -25.13
N SER A 85 2.20 13.69 -24.12
CA SER A 85 3.21 14.42 -23.34
C SER A 85 4.42 14.85 -24.18
N ALA A 86 4.89 14.02 -25.10
CA ALA A 86 6.00 14.33 -26.00
C ALA A 86 5.71 15.55 -26.90
N ALA A 87 4.43 15.83 -27.17
CA ALA A 87 3.98 17.07 -27.83
C ALA A 87 4.04 18.31 -26.92
N ARG A 88 4.61 18.22 -25.71
CA ARG A 88 4.64 19.23 -24.63
C ARG A 88 3.27 19.67 -24.14
N LEU A 89 2.27 18.81 -24.26
CA LEU A 89 0.89 19.13 -23.87
C LEU A 89 0.52 18.64 -22.47
N LEU A 90 1.39 17.90 -21.79
CA LEU A 90 1.04 17.21 -20.54
C LEU A 90 2.03 17.62 -19.43
N ASN A 91 1.57 18.48 -18.53
CA ASN A 91 2.31 19.00 -17.37
C ASN A 91 1.78 18.41 -16.05
N CYS A 92 1.16 17.22 -16.09
CA CYS A 92 0.53 16.60 -14.93
C CYS A 92 1.19 15.28 -14.55
N HIS A 93 0.92 14.87 -13.32
CA HIS A 93 1.32 13.58 -12.79
C HIS A 93 0.26 12.54 -13.17
N VAL A 94 0.72 11.36 -13.58
CA VAL A 94 -0.12 10.22 -13.92
C VAL A 94 0.08 9.16 -12.85
N VAL A 95 -0.97 8.81 -12.12
CA VAL A 95 -0.94 7.70 -11.17
C VAL A 95 -1.50 6.48 -11.89
N VAL A 96 -0.74 5.39 -11.88
CA VAL A 96 -1.10 4.14 -12.56
C VAL A 96 -1.25 3.05 -11.53
N GLU A 97 -2.45 2.52 -11.40
CA GLU A 97 -2.66 1.29 -10.66
C GLU A 97 -2.27 0.08 -11.51
N ILE A 98 -1.46 -0.79 -10.96
CA ILE A 98 -1.12 -2.11 -11.50
C ILE A 98 -1.53 -3.20 -10.51
N GLN A 99 -1.65 -4.42 -11.01
CA GLN A 99 -2.07 -5.57 -10.21
C GLN A 99 -0.90 -6.48 -9.83
N ASP A 100 0.11 -6.57 -10.69
CA ASP A 100 1.31 -7.36 -10.45
C ASP A 100 2.52 -6.44 -10.29
N ILE A 101 3.23 -6.56 -9.17
CA ILE A 101 4.40 -5.73 -8.89
C ILE A 101 5.54 -5.98 -9.89
N ASP A 102 5.64 -7.18 -10.47
CA ASP A 102 6.68 -7.51 -11.46
C ASP A 102 6.58 -6.65 -12.73
N ASN A 103 5.38 -6.13 -13.03
CA ASN A 103 5.13 -5.27 -14.18
C ASN A 103 5.49 -3.80 -13.91
N SER A 104 5.83 -3.39 -12.68
CA SER A 104 6.10 -1.99 -12.33
C SER A 104 7.26 -1.39 -13.11
N ASP A 105 8.33 -2.17 -13.28
CA ASP A 105 9.56 -1.75 -13.94
C ASP A 105 9.33 -1.40 -15.41
N LEU A 106 8.37 -2.05 -16.08
CA LEU A 106 8.01 -1.75 -17.47
C LEU A 106 7.38 -0.35 -17.58
N ILE A 107 6.54 0.02 -16.63
CA ILE A 107 5.91 1.34 -16.59
C ILE A 107 6.96 2.42 -16.31
N HIS A 108 7.84 2.18 -15.34
CA HIS A 108 8.94 3.08 -15.01
C HIS A 108 9.94 3.23 -16.16
N LEU A 109 10.20 2.18 -16.95
CA LEU A 109 11.04 2.25 -18.14
C LEU A 109 10.42 3.17 -19.21
N VAL A 110 9.09 3.09 -19.38
CA VAL A 110 8.38 3.87 -20.40
C VAL A 110 8.25 5.33 -20.01
N ALA A 111 7.86 5.66 -18.78
CA ALA A 111 7.46 7.02 -18.41
C ALA A 111 8.04 7.53 -17.07
N PRO A 112 9.35 7.41 -16.83
CA PRO A 112 9.95 7.59 -15.48
C PRO A 112 9.79 9.00 -14.88
N LYS A 113 9.42 10.01 -15.68
CA LYS A 113 9.39 11.42 -15.26
C LYS A 113 8.02 11.92 -14.82
N PHE A 114 6.94 11.24 -15.21
CA PHE A 114 5.59 11.75 -14.98
C PHE A 114 4.61 10.68 -14.50
N THR A 115 5.01 9.40 -14.45
CA THR A 115 4.17 8.33 -13.90
C THR A 115 4.63 7.91 -12.51
N GLU A 116 3.68 7.85 -11.59
CA GLU A 116 3.79 7.13 -10.31
C GLU A 116 3.01 5.82 -10.43
N VAL A 117 3.59 4.73 -9.95
CA VAL A 117 3.00 3.38 -10.07
C VAL A 117 2.58 2.92 -8.68
N MET A 118 1.37 2.39 -8.56
CA MET A 118 0.83 1.85 -7.33
C MET A 118 0.38 0.41 -7.57
N CYS A 119 0.94 -0.54 -6.84
CA CYS A 119 0.45 -1.92 -6.82
C CYS A 119 -0.46 -2.11 -5.61
N SER A 120 -1.77 -1.97 -5.81
CA SER A 120 -2.75 -2.06 -4.72
C SER A 120 -2.67 -3.41 -4.00
N HIS A 121 -2.46 -4.51 -4.74
CA HIS A 121 -2.36 -5.84 -4.18
C HIS A 121 -1.14 -5.97 -3.25
N ASP A 122 0.06 -5.56 -3.67
CA ASP A 122 1.25 -5.62 -2.80
C ASP A 122 1.05 -4.81 -1.50
N ILE A 123 0.57 -3.57 -1.62
CA ILE A 123 0.33 -2.68 -0.46
C ILE A 123 -0.64 -3.32 0.54
N ILE A 124 -1.78 -3.82 0.07
CA ILE A 124 -2.78 -4.46 0.95
C ILE A 124 -2.17 -5.70 1.64
N GLY A 125 -1.36 -6.49 0.94
CA GLY A 125 -0.67 -7.64 1.53
C GLY A 125 0.24 -7.26 2.69
N ARG A 126 1.05 -6.21 2.50
CA ARG A 126 1.95 -5.67 3.54
C ARG A 126 1.16 -5.13 4.73
N LEU A 127 0.08 -4.38 4.49
CA LEU A 127 -0.77 -3.84 5.55
C LEU A 127 -1.44 -4.98 6.35
N MET A 128 -1.93 -6.03 5.68
CA MET A 128 -2.51 -7.19 6.35
C MET A 128 -1.53 -7.87 7.31
N ILE A 129 -0.26 -8.01 6.92
CA ILE A 129 0.78 -8.59 7.78
C ILE A 129 1.00 -7.72 9.02
N GLN A 130 1.11 -6.40 8.84
CA GLN A 130 1.32 -5.48 9.96
C GLN A 130 0.13 -5.49 10.93
N VAL A 131 -1.10 -5.50 10.40
CA VAL A 131 -2.33 -5.56 11.19
C VAL A 131 -2.50 -6.90 11.91
N ALA A 132 -2.16 -8.02 11.26
CA ALA A 132 -2.22 -9.34 11.89
C ALA A 132 -1.34 -9.40 13.15
N ARG A 133 -0.18 -8.76 13.13
CA ARG A 133 0.75 -8.71 14.27
C ARG A 133 0.37 -7.68 15.32
N GLN A 134 -0.23 -6.57 14.89
CA GLN A 134 -0.63 -5.47 15.74
C GLN A 134 -2.06 -5.06 15.40
N PRO A 135 -3.08 -5.72 15.96
CA PRO A 135 -4.48 -5.46 15.59
C PRO A 135 -4.91 -4.00 15.77
N GLY A 136 -4.34 -3.28 16.75
CA GLY A 136 -4.60 -1.86 16.97
C GLY A 136 -4.10 -0.94 15.84
N LEU A 137 -3.16 -1.41 15.01
CA LEU A 137 -2.63 -0.65 13.89
C LEU A 137 -3.66 -0.50 12.76
N ALA A 138 -4.67 -1.39 12.67
CA ALA A 138 -5.74 -1.29 11.69
C ALA A 138 -6.45 0.07 11.75
N PHE A 139 -6.82 0.51 12.95
CA PHE A 139 -7.49 1.79 13.17
C PHE A 139 -6.62 2.97 12.75
N VAL A 140 -5.32 2.90 13.05
CA VAL A 140 -4.38 3.97 12.69
C VAL A 140 -4.17 4.02 11.17
N LEU A 141 -4.04 2.87 10.52
CA LEU A 141 -3.87 2.78 9.07
C LEU A 141 -5.12 3.21 8.30
N GLU A 142 -6.32 2.90 8.82
CA GLU A 142 -7.59 3.34 8.25
C GLU A 142 -7.69 4.88 8.22
N GLU A 143 -7.35 5.53 9.33
CA GLU A 143 -7.30 7.00 9.43
C GLU A 143 -6.19 7.61 8.55
N LEU A 144 -5.01 6.98 8.46
CA LEU A 144 -3.88 7.52 7.69
C LEU A 144 -3.99 7.35 6.17
N ILE A 145 -4.73 6.34 5.70
CA ILE A 145 -4.91 6.06 4.26
C ILE A 145 -6.15 6.79 3.71
N GLY A 146 -7.15 7.04 4.56
CA GLY A 146 -8.34 7.80 4.21
C GLY A 146 -8.06 9.29 3.97
N PHE A 147 -9.10 9.98 3.51
CA PHE A 147 -9.12 11.45 3.43
C PHE A 147 -9.84 12.10 4.63
N GLU A 148 -10.09 11.31 5.67
CA GLU A 148 -10.71 11.76 6.92
C GLU A 148 -9.64 11.81 8.00
N GLY A 149 -9.73 12.77 8.92
CA GLY A 149 -8.75 12.89 10.00
C GLY A 149 -7.48 13.64 9.57
N SER A 150 -6.31 13.08 9.86
CA SER A 150 -5.01 13.73 9.62
C SER A 150 -4.20 13.02 8.53
N GLU A 151 -3.73 13.81 7.57
CA GLU A 151 -3.01 13.34 6.39
C GLU A 151 -1.58 13.88 6.32
N PHE A 152 -0.81 13.35 5.38
CA PHE A 152 0.55 13.79 5.11
C PHE A 152 0.60 15.03 4.22
N TYR A 153 1.16 16.12 4.73
CA TYR A 153 1.39 17.36 3.98
C TYR A 153 2.86 17.73 3.94
N MET A 154 3.29 18.29 2.82
CA MET A 154 4.68 18.70 2.59
C MET A 154 4.77 20.17 2.18
N LYS A 155 5.47 20.98 2.98
CA LYS A 155 5.59 22.41 2.72
C LYS A 155 6.95 22.97 3.12
N GLU A 156 7.41 23.96 2.35
CA GLU A 156 8.62 24.71 2.68
C GLU A 156 8.29 25.79 3.72
N TRP A 157 9.10 25.87 4.77
CA TRP A 157 8.95 26.85 5.84
C TRP A 157 10.26 27.62 6.04
N LYS A 158 10.38 28.77 5.36
CA LYS A 158 11.59 29.62 5.40
C LYS A 158 12.02 30.04 6.81
N GLN A 159 11.07 30.13 7.74
CA GLN A 159 11.30 30.50 9.15
C GLN A 159 11.96 29.38 9.98
N LEU A 160 12.04 28.16 9.45
CA LEU A 160 12.61 26.99 10.09
C LEU A 160 13.97 26.60 9.51
N VAL A 161 14.43 27.29 8.46
CA VAL A 161 15.77 27.09 7.89
C VAL A 161 16.83 27.38 8.95
N GLY A 162 17.80 26.49 9.09
CA GLY A 162 18.87 26.55 10.09
C GLY A 162 18.52 25.94 11.45
N LYS A 163 17.26 25.55 11.69
CA LYS A 163 16.87 24.81 12.89
C LYS A 163 17.11 23.31 12.73
N THR A 164 17.29 22.65 13.85
CA THR A 164 17.42 21.19 13.92
C THR A 164 16.05 20.50 13.85
N PHE A 165 16.01 19.24 13.42
CA PHE A 165 14.78 18.47 13.40
C PHE A 165 14.14 18.38 14.78
N ARG A 166 14.97 18.20 15.84
CA ARG A 166 14.51 18.21 17.22
C ARG A 166 13.77 19.49 17.61
N GLU A 167 14.25 20.64 17.14
CA GLU A 167 13.61 21.92 17.46
C GLU A 167 12.26 22.08 16.76
N ILE A 168 12.07 21.50 15.57
CA ILE A 168 10.81 21.67 14.82
C ILE A 168 9.67 20.81 15.33
N THR A 169 9.93 19.72 16.05
CA THR A 169 8.88 18.82 16.57
C THR A 169 7.87 19.53 17.48
N VAL A 170 8.27 20.66 18.07
CA VAL A 170 7.42 21.51 18.93
C VAL A 170 7.03 22.84 18.26
N ARG A 171 7.21 22.97 16.95
CA ARG A 171 6.97 24.24 16.20
C ARG A 171 5.63 24.32 15.51
N PHE A 172 4.79 23.31 15.65
CA PHE A 172 3.46 23.26 15.06
C PHE A 172 2.47 22.84 16.14
N ASP A 173 1.45 23.66 16.36
CA ASP A 173 0.43 23.37 17.39
C ASP A 173 -0.60 22.35 16.89
N ASN A 174 -0.91 22.38 15.58
CA ASN A 174 -1.92 21.55 14.93
C ASN A 174 -1.31 20.58 13.89
N ALA A 175 -0.02 20.30 13.98
CA ALA A 175 0.62 19.32 13.08
C ALA A 175 1.80 18.63 13.76
N VAL A 176 2.08 17.40 13.34
CA VAL A 176 3.20 16.60 13.86
C VAL A 176 4.25 16.44 12.76
N PRO A 177 5.45 17.03 12.89
CA PRO A 177 6.55 16.77 11.96
C PRO A 177 7.00 15.31 12.04
N VAL A 178 6.97 14.63 10.90
CA VAL A 178 7.33 13.21 10.78
C VAL A 178 8.49 12.98 9.83
N GLY A 179 8.87 13.99 9.05
CA GLY A 179 9.99 13.86 8.12
C GLY A 179 10.36 15.13 7.37
N ILE A 180 11.27 14.96 6.42
CA ILE A 180 11.77 16.01 5.54
C ILE A 180 11.90 15.50 4.11
N CYS A 181 11.80 16.38 3.14
CA CYS A 181 12.15 16.10 1.76
C CYS A 181 13.19 17.11 1.29
N SER A 182 14.35 16.61 0.91
CA SER A 182 15.48 17.43 0.50
C SER A 182 15.17 18.18 -0.79
N GLY A 183 15.41 19.50 -0.81
CA GLY A 183 15.28 20.32 -2.01
C GLY A 183 16.39 20.08 -3.04
N LEU A 184 17.50 19.45 -2.65
CA LEU A 184 18.70 19.23 -3.46
C LEU A 184 18.61 17.94 -4.28
N GLY A 185 17.92 17.99 -5.42
CA GLY A 185 18.11 17.12 -6.59
C GLY A 185 17.65 15.66 -6.50
N GLN A 186 17.62 15.06 -5.31
CA GLN A 186 16.92 13.81 -5.03
C GLN A 186 15.75 14.14 -4.12
N ASN A 187 14.54 14.14 -4.71
CA ASN A 187 13.25 14.32 -4.04
C ASN A 187 12.93 13.10 -3.16
N SER A 188 13.86 12.73 -2.28
CA SER A 188 13.76 11.62 -1.35
C SER A 188 13.18 12.15 -0.04
N ALA A 189 11.98 11.70 0.27
CA ALA A 189 11.40 11.89 1.59
C ALA A 189 12.15 11.00 2.58
N ARG A 190 12.55 11.58 3.71
CA ARG A 190 13.16 10.88 4.84
C ARG A 190 12.19 10.99 6.01
N LEU A 191 11.61 9.87 6.39
CA LEU A 191 10.82 9.75 7.60
C LEU A 191 11.75 9.66 8.81
N ASN A 192 11.35 10.28 9.92
CA ASN A 192 12.08 10.31 11.18
C ASN A 192 13.60 10.57 11.00
N PRO A 193 14.00 11.72 10.42
CA PRO A 193 15.40 12.07 10.29
C PRO A 193 16.07 12.24 11.66
N ASP A 194 17.40 12.21 11.69
CA ASP A 194 18.15 12.42 12.91
C ASP A 194 17.78 13.77 13.57
N ASN A 195 17.64 13.77 14.89
CA ASN A 195 17.34 14.96 15.69
C ASN A 195 18.30 16.14 15.43
N SER A 196 19.55 15.85 15.06
CA SER A 196 20.59 16.82 14.73
C SER A 196 20.53 17.34 13.29
N TYR A 197 19.65 16.79 12.44
CA TYR A 197 19.51 17.22 11.05
C TYR A 197 19.12 18.70 10.98
N VAL A 198 19.93 19.51 10.30
CA VAL A 198 19.68 20.94 10.10
C VAL A 198 18.91 21.17 8.81
N ILE A 199 17.77 21.83 8.92
CA ILE A 199 16.89 22.15 7.79
C ILE A 199 17.57 23.18 6.89
N LYS A 200 17.66 22.87 5.60
CA LYS A 200 18.28 23.71 4.58
C LYS A 200 17.24 24.49 3.80
N GLU A 201 17.70 25.50 3.09
CA GLU A 201 16.85 26.22 2.14
C GLU A 201 16.38 25.28 1.03
N GLY A 202 15.07 25.32 0.74
CA GLY A 202 14.42 24.42 -0.21
C GLY A 202 13.96 23.07 0.36
N ASP A 203 14.31 22.74 1.62
CA ASP A 203 13.79 21.54 2.26
C ASP A 203 12.30 21.71 2.58
N LYS A 204 11.50 20.69 2.26
CA LYS A 204 10.09 20.62 2.63
C LYS A 204 9.96 19.79 3.89
N ILE A 205 9.20 20.28 4.86
CA ILE A 205 8.88 19.55 6.08
C ILE A 205 7.64 18.71 5.80
N LEU A 206 7.73 17.41 6.08
CA LEU A 206 6.63 16.47 6.04
C LEU A 206 5.97 16.43 7.42
N VAL A 207 4.67 16.72 7.46
CA VAL A 207 3.87 16.75 8.68
C VAL A 207 2.63 15.89 8.54
N LEU A 208 2.10 15.42 9.65
CA LEU A 208 0.72 14.96 9.78
C LEU A 208 -0.15 16.13 10.26
N ALA A 209 -1.20 16.47 9.53
CA ALA A 209 -2.14 17.54 9.88
C ALA A 209 -3.54 17.27 9.30
N GLU A 210 -4.57 17.95 9.81
CA GLU A 210 -5.96 17.77 9.34
C GLU A 210 -6.20 18.33 7.92
N ASP A 211 -5.48 19.39 7.54
CA ASP A 211 -5.65 20.09 6.26
C ASP A 211 -4.35 20.83 5.91
N GLU A 212 -4.04 21.02 4.63
CA GLU A 212 -2.90 21.82 4.16
C GLU A 212 -2.90 23.27 4.70
N PHE A 213 -4.06 23.78 5.09
CA PHE A 213 -4.24 25.14 5.61
C PHE A 213 -4.45 25.22 7.13
N SER A 214 -4.56 24.10 7.86
CA SER A 214 -4.90 24.10 9.30
C SER A 214 -3.71 24.32 10.24
N TYR A 215 -2.49 24.32 9.73
CA TYR A 215 -1.27 24.40 10.54
C TYR A 215 -0.31 25.52 10.10
N THR A 216 0.33 26.14 11.08
CA THR A 216 1.34 27.18 10.90
C THR A 216 2.45 27.03 11.94
N VAL A 217 3.62 27.62 11.63
CA VAL A 217 4.74 27.66 12.56
C VAL A 217 4.41 28.57 13.75
N ASN A 218 4.52 28.05 14.96
CA ASN A 218 4.38 28.82 16.18
C ASN A 218 5.65 29.67 16.47
N ASP A 219 5.54 30.60 17.43
CA ASP A 219 6.64 31.50 17.81
C ASP A 219 7.83 30.79 18.48
N GLY A 220 7.65 29.54 18.91
CA GLY A 220 8.65 28.78 19.67
C GLY A 220 8.65 29.11 21.15
N SER A 221 7.53 29.61 21.69
CA SER A 221 7.31 29.81 23.12
C SER A 221 7.32 28.51 23.95
N TYR A 222 7.28 27.35 23.29
CA TYR A 222 7.50 26.05 23.94
C TYR A 222 8.98 25.90 24.30
N ASP A 223 9.24 25.92 25.60
CA ASP A 223 10.55 25.63 26.14
C ASP A 223 10.84 24.13 26.00
N ALA A 224 11.67 23.78 25.02
CA ALA A 224 12.13 22.39 24.81
C ALA A 224 12.91 21.81 26.02
N THR A 225 13.22 22.63 27.03
CA THR A 225 13.84 22.18 28.28
C THR A 225 12.85 21.64 29.32
N LEU A 226 11.53 21.84 29.15
CA LEU A 226 10.49 21.33 30.07
C LEU A 226 10.35 19.80 30.08
N GLY A 227 10.93 19.10 29.09
CA GLY A 227 10.91 17.64 28.98
C GLY A 227 12.22 16.94 29.38
N ASN A 228 13.06 17.57 30.19
CA ASN A 228 14.35 17.01 30.64
C ASN A 228 14.20 15.96 31.76
N GLU A 229 13.09 15.22 31.81
CA GLU A 229 13.05 13.99 32.58
C GLU A 229 13.98 12.99 31.91
N ASP A 230 14.89 12.39 32.68
CA ASP A 230 15.88 11.45 32.18
C ASP A 230 15.22 10.11 31.83
N LEU A 231 14.52 10.10 30.68
CA LEU A 231 13.92 8.91 30.07
C LEU A 231 14.97 7.94 29.53
N SER A 232 16.27 8.24 29.66
CA SER A 232 17.34 7.32 29.29
C SER A 232 17.19 5.98 30.02
N SER A 233 16.65 5.97 31.24
CA SER A 233 16.31 4.75 31.99
C SER A 233 15.15 3.94 31.38
N VAL A 234 14.17 4.61 30.76
CA VAL A 234 13.05 3.96 30.05
C VAL A 234 13.52 3.40 28.72
N LEU A 235 14.32 4.18 27.98
CA LEU A 235 14.88 3.80 26.68
C LEU A 235 15.95 2.70 26.80
N ALA A 236 16.79 2.74 27.83
CA ALA A 236 17.83 1.72 28.07
C ALA A 236 17.24 0.34 28.40
N ASN A 237 16.02 0.30 28.92
CA ASN A 237 15.31 -0.93 29.25
C ASN A 237 14.31 -1.36 28.16
N TRP A 238 14.12 -0.55 27.12
CA TRP A 238 13.25 -0.91 26.01
C TRP A 238 13.97 -1.92 25.11
N THR A 239 13.55 -3.17 25.23
CA THR A 239 13.93 -4.23 24.28
C THR A 239 12.68 -4.58 23.48
N PRO A 240 12.72 -4.52 22.14
CA PRO A 240 11.60 -4.99 21.35
C PRO A 240 11.39 -6.47 21.69
N LEU A 241 10.22 -6.78 22.26
CA LEU A 241 9.82 -8.15 22.55
C LEU A 241 9.48 -8.83 21.23
N LEU A 242 10.50 -9.33 20.53
CA LEU A 242 10.34 -10.24 19.41
C LEU A 242 9.83 -11.57 19.98
N LYS A 243 8.50 -11.73 19.99
CA LYS A 243 7.86 -12.97 20.44
C LYS A 243 7.90 -14.00 19.31
N LYS A 244 7.97 -15.28 19.69
CA LYS A 244 7.73 -16.38 18.75
C LYS A 244 6.24 -16.35 18.43
N GLU A 245 5.92 -16.19 17.15
CA GLU A 245 4.54 -16.07 16.68
C GLU A 245 4.14 -17.35 15.93
N LYS A 246 2.87 -17.74 16.02
CA LYS A 246 2.26 -18.83 15.26
C LYS A 246 1.13 -18.25 14.41
N LEU A 247 1.35 -18.18 13.10
CA LEU A 247 0.48 -17.49 12.15
C LEU A 247 -0.14 -18.50 11.17
N LEU A 248 -1.34 -18.20 10.69
CA LEU A 248 -2.08 -19.04 9.75
C LEU A 248 -2.48 -18.22 8.51
N PHE A 249 -2.00 -18.61 7.34
CA PHE A 249 -2.53 -18.14 6.07
C PHE A 249 -3.59 -19.12 5.56
N CYS A 250 -4.78 -18.60 5.27
CA CYS A 250 -5.90 -19.34 4.70
C CYS A 250 -6.13 -18.91 3.24
N GLY A 251 -5.98 -19.86 2.32
CA GLY A 251 -6.07 -19.62 0.88
C GLY A 251 -4.69 -19.53 0.20
N TRP A 252 -4.69 -19.35 -1.12
CA TRP A 252 -3.48 -19.12 -1.91
C TRP A 252 -3.60 -17.80 -2.65
N ARG A 253 -2.64 -16.92 -2.43
CA ARG A 253 -2.55 -15.60 -3.04
C ARG A 253 -1.39 -15.60 -4.03
N ARG A 254 -1.53 -14.89 -5.15
CA ARG A 254 -0.50 -14.81 -6.20
C ARG A 254 0.86 -14.39 -5.62
N ASP A 255 0.87 -13.31 -4.84
CA ASP A 255 2.11 -12.71 -4.31
C ASP A 255 2.40 -13.18 -2.88
N MET A 256 2.00 -14.42 -2.55
CA MET A 256 2.20 -14.97 -1.21
C MET A 256 3.69 -15.05 -0.84
N ALA A 257 4.58 -15.29 -1.81
CA ALA A 257 6.02 -15.34 -1.57
C ALA A 257 6.55 -14.03 -0.97
N ASP A 258 6.15 -12.88 -1.53
CA ASP A 258 6.54 -11.56 -1.02
C ASP A 258 5.99 -11.30 0.37
N MET A 259 4.73 -11.67 0.60
CA MET A 259 4.13 -11.61 1.94
C MET A 259 4.90 -12.43 2.97
N ILE A 260 5.35 -13.64 2.61
CA ILE A 260 6.12 -14.49 3.51
C ILE A 260 7.47 -13.85 3.82
N LYS A 261 8.15 -13.28 2.82
CA LYS A 261 9.45 -12.59 3.01
C LYS A 261 9.31 -11.38 3.93
N GLU A 262 8.30 -10.53 3.72
CA GLU A 262 8.04 -9.37 4.58
C GLU A 262 7.69 -9.77 6.02
N LEU A 263 6.93 -10.86 6.17
CA LEU A 263 6.63 -11.42 7.49
C LEU A 263 7.90 -11.97 8.16
N ASP A 264 8.76 -12.66 7.42
CA ASP A 264 10.01 -13.24 7.94
C ASP A 264 10.95 -12.19 8.53
N LEU A 265 11.03 -11.01 7.91
CA LEU A 265 11.79 -9.85 8.42
C LEU A 265 11.22 -9.27 9.73
N SER A 266 9.96 -9.57 9.99
CA SER A 266 9.17 -8.94 11.05
C SER A 266 9.06 -9.80 12.32
N VAL A 267 9.23 -11.12 12.21
CA VAL A 267 9.04 -12.08 13.30
C VAL A 267 10.36 -12.50 13.97
N SER A 268 10.27 -13.11 15.16
CA SER A 268 11.43 -13.72 15.82
C SER A 268 11.79 -15.08 15.22
N ALA A 269 13.04 -15.49 15.38
CA ALA A 269 13.52 -16.79 14.92
C ALA A 269 12.69 -17.96 15.49
N LYS A 270 12.41 -18.94 14.62
CA LYS A 270 11.57 -20.13 14.83
C LYS A 270 10.07 -19.86 14.92
N SER A 271 9.59 -18.67 14.55
CA SER A 271 8.15 -18.43 14.42
C SER A 271 7.56 -19.37 13.35
N GLU A 272 6.28 -19.71 13.46
CA GLU A 272 5.64 -20.72 12.62
C GLU A 272 4.62 -20.08 11.70
N LEU A 273 4.69 -20.39 10.40
CA LEU A 273 3.67 -19.99 9.44
C LEU A 273 3.01 -21.24 8.86
N TRP A 274 1.73 -21.40 9.14
CA TRP A 274 0.91 -22.48 8.65
C TRP A 274 0.17 -22.04 7.38
N LEU A 275 0.31 -22.81 6.30
CA LEU A 275 -0.29 -22.53 5.00
C LEU A 275 -1.45 -23.51 4.74
N LEU A 276 -2.68 -23.09 5.02
CA LEU A 276 -3.90 -23.85 4.74
C LEU A 276 -4.51 -23.44 3.40
N ASN A 277 -4.44 -24.33 2.41
CA ASN A 277 -5.05 -24.11 1.10
C ASN A 277 -5.26 -25.42 0.34
N THR A 278 -5.96 -25.36 -0.80
CA THR A 278 -6.30 -26.53 -1.61
C THR A 278 -5.16 -27.02 -2.51
N ILE A 279 -4.05 -26.28 -2.58
CA ILE A 279 -2.93 -26.63 -3.47
C ILE A 279 -2.11 -27.75 -2.83
N PRO A 280 -1.85 -28.85 -3.56
CA PRO A 280 -0.98 -29.94 -3.10
C PRO A 280 0.40 -29.43 -2.69
N THR A 281 0.99 -29.99 -1.63
CA THR A 281 2.27 -29.49 -1.09
C THR A 281 3.43 -29.57 -2.07
N GLN A 282 3.40 -30.55 -2.97
CA GLN A 282 4.42 -30.79 -3.99
C GLN A 282 4.49 -29.65 -5.02
N ASP A 283 3.35 -29.02 -5.33
CA ASP A 283 3.24 -28.00 -6.36
C ASP A 283 3.59 -26.60 -5.82
N ARG A 284 3.57 -26.42 -4.50
CA ARG A 284 3.77 -25.11 -3.85
C ARG A 284 5.14 -24.51 -4.13
N GLN A 285 6.19 -25.33 -4.19
CA GLN A 285 7.55 -24.85 -4.44
C GLN A 285 7.70 -24.24 -5.83
N GLU A 286 7.03 -24.81 -6.84
CA GLU A 286 7.03 -24.27 -8.20
C GLU A 286 6.24 -22.97 -8.27
N LEU A 287 5.08 -22.90 -7.63
CA LEU A 287 4.27 -21.69 -7.58
C LEU A 287 4.95 -20.53 -6.84
N PHE A 288 5.77 -20.80 -5.83
CA PHE A 288 6.60 -19.76 -5.21
C PHE A 288 7.67 -19.21 -6.16
N ARG A 289 8.08 -19.98 -7.17
CA ARG A 289 9.06 -19.54 -8.17
C ARG A 289 8.43 -18.78 -9.34
N ASP A 290 7.23 -19.20 -9.75
CA ASP A 290 6.56 -18.65 -10.93
C ASP A 290 5.96 -17.26 -10.70
N GLY A 291 5.70 -16.85 -9.46
CA GLY A 291 5.24 -15.50 -9.11
C GLY A 291 6.36 -14.45 -9.01
N GLY A 292 7.23 -14.37 -10.01
CA GLY A 292 8.28 -13.33 -10.10
C GLY A 292 9.65 -13.68 -9.48
N HIS A 293 9.68 -14.62 -8.54
CA HIS A 293 10.91 -15.00 -7.82
C HIS A 293 11.59 -16.21 -8.46
N LYS A 294 12.61 -15.99 -9.28
CA LYS A 294 13.36 -17.11 -9.91
C LYS A 294 14.07 -18.04 -8.93
N ASP A 295 14.27 -17.60 -7.68
CA ASP A 295 14.95 -18.33 -6.62
C ASP A 295 13.94 -19.03 -5.68
N GLU A 296 14.39 -20.11 -5.03
CA GLU A 296 13.60 -20.76 -3.98
C GLU A 296 13.27 -19.79 -2.85
N LEU A 297 12.05 -19.89 -2.29
CA LEU A 297 11.66 -19.13 -1.11
C LEU A 297 12.57 -19.48 0.06
N GLN A 298 13.43 -18.53 0.43
CA GLN A 298 14.32 -18.63 1.59
C GLN A 298 13.80 -17.75 2.72
N VAL A 299 13.66 -18.34 3.90
CA VAL A 299 13.23 -17.68 5.13
C VAL A 299 14.22 -18.02 6.24
N GLU A 300 14.53 -17.03 7.08
CA GLU A 300 15.51 -17.16 8.17
C GLU A 300 14.82 -17.37 9.53
N ASN A 301 13.69 -16.70 9.77
CA ASN A 301 13.01 -16.68 11.05
C ASN A 301 11.79 -17.60 11.09
N LEU A 302 11.13 -17.82 9.95
CA LEU A 302 9.92 -18.63 9.83
C LEU A 302 10.20 -20.10 9.57
N VAL A 303 9.38 -20.95 10.17
CA VAL A 303 9.22 -22.37 9.84
C VAL A 303 7.89 -22.54 9.13
N ILE A 304 7.94 -22.85 7.84
CA ILE A 304 6.75 -23.05 7.01
C ILE A 304 6.17 -24.45 7.27
N LYS A 305 4.88 -24.48 7.64
CA LYS A 305 4.07 -25.68 7.88
C LYS A 305 2.99 -25.76 6.81
N ASN A 306 2.78 -26.93 6.22
CA ASN A 306 1.87 -27.06 5.09
C ASN A 306 0.63 -27.86 5.46
N VAL A 307 -0.55 -27.30 5.17
CA VAL A 307 -1.83 -27.97 5.36
C VAL A 307 -2.62 -27.94 4.06
N VAL A 308 -3.03 -29.11 3.58
CA VAL A 308 -3.88 -29.22 2.39
C VAL A 308 -5.34 -29.35 2.82
N GLY A 309 -6.14 -28.35 2.48
CA GLY A 309 -7.55 -28.30 2.85
C GLY A 309 -8.25 -27.08 2.27
N ASN A 310 -9.56 -27.20 2.07
CA ASN A 310 -10.40 -26.06 1.69
C ASN A 310 -10.75 -25.24 2.94
N PRO A 311 -10.32 -23.97 3.05
CA PRO A 311 -10.59 -23.12 4.22
C PRO A 311 -12.07 -22.79 4.39
N ASN A 312 -12.90 -22.96 3.36
CA ASN A 312 -14.35 -22.76 3.45
C ASN A 312 -15.09 -23.98 4.03
N VAL A 313 -14.38 -25.04 4.41
CA VAL A 313 -14.99 -26.28 4.93
C VAL A 313 -14.57 -26.47 6.38
N ARG A 314 -15.54 -26.37 7.29
CA ARG A 314 -15.36 -26.51 8.75
C ARG A 314 -14.46 -27.67 9.18
N ARG A 315 -14.67 -28.88 8.64
CA ARG A 315 -13.90 -30.08 9.02
C ARG A 315 -12.39 -29.94 8.77
N ASN A 316 -12.00 -29.11 7.79
CA ASN A 316 -10.60 -28.86 7.46
C ASN A 316 -9.97 -27.80 8.37
N LEU A 317 -10.80 -27.06 9.13
CA LEU A 317 -10.37 -26.04 10.10
C LEU A 317 -10.36 -26.59 11.54
N GLU A 318 -11.14 -27.62 11.84
CA GLU A 318 -11.21 -28.20 13.20
C GLU A 318 -9.88 -28.75 13.69
N LYS A 319 -9.09 -29.35 12.79
CA LYS A 319 -7.75 -29.83 13.10
C LYS A 319 -6.84 -29.72 11.88
N LEU A 320 -5.81 -28.90 12.00
CA LEU A 320 -4.80 -28.70 10.98
C LEU A 320 -3.71 -29.75 11.13
N HIS A 321 -3.43 -30.46 10.05
CA HIS A 321 -2.40 -31.49 10.00
C HIS A 321 -1.25 -31.01 9.13
N ASP A 322 -0.06 -30.90 9.71
CA ASP A 322 1.13 -30.52 8.96
C ASP A 322 1.59 -31.67 8.05
N LEU A 323 1.97 -31.30 6.84
CA LEU A 323 2.40 -32.17 5.77
C LEU A 323 3.80 -31.79 5.30
N ASP A 324 4.62 -32.79 5.01
CA ASP A 324 5.91 -32.56 4.37
C ASP A 324 5.75 -32.13 2.90
N VAL A 325 6.88 -31.79 2.27
CA VAL A 325 6.94 -31.40 0.85
C VAL A 325 6.43 -32.50 -0.10
N THR A 326 6.36 -33.75 0.34
CA THR A 326 5.81 -34.89 -0.42
C THR A 326 4.33 -35.14 -0.14
N GLY A 327 3.73 -34.41 0.79
CA GLY A 327 2.32 -34.51 1.18
C GLY A 327 2.06 -35.56 2.25
N LYS A 328 3.09 -36.06 2.93
CA LYS A 328 2.94 -37.02 4.03
C LYS A 328 2.81 -36.30 5.37
N PRO A 329 1.96 -36.77 6.30
CA PRO A 329 1.84 -36.19 7.63
C PRO A 329 3.17 -36.21 8.37
N THR A 330 3.58 -35.07 8.91
CA THR A 330 4.76 -34.96 9.79
C THR A 330 4.46 -35.46 11.21
N GLY A 331 3.17 -35.54 11.56
CA GLY A 331 2.67 -35.90 12.88
C GLY A 331 2.32 -34.69 13.76
N GLU A 332 2.72 -33.49 13.34
CA GLU A 332 2.35 -32.25 14.02
C GLU A 332 0.92 -31.83 13.64
N THR A 333 0.20 -31.30 14.63
CA THR A 333 -1.17 -30.81 14.43
C THR A 333 -1.40 -29.55 15.24
N ALA A 334 -2.24 -28.66 14.73
CA ALA A 334 -2.68 -27.46 15.43
C ALA A 334 -4.19 -27.29 15.35
N THR A 335 -4.77 -26.64 16.36
CA THR A 335 -6.16 -26.15 16.37
C THR A 335 -6.17 -24.63 16.18
N LEU A 336 -7.31 -24.07 15.76
CA LEU A 336 -7.40 -22.63 15.47
C LEU A 336 -7.10 -21.74 16.70
N ASP A 337 -7.35 -22.23 17.91
CA ASP A 337 -7.12 -21.49 19.15
C ASP A 337 -5.63 -21.38 19.53
N GLU A 338 -4.74 -22.04 18.78
CA GLU A 338 -3.28 -22.02 19.02
C GLU A 338 -2.54 -20.94 18.21
N PHE A 339 -3.23 -20.24 17.30
CA PHE A 339 -2.65 -19.17 16.49
C PHE A 339 -2.80 -17.82 17.18
N ASP A 340 -1.84 -16.92 16.94
CA ASP A 340 -1.81 -15.57 17.50
C ASP A 340 -2.77 -14.59 16.81
#